data_AF-A0A7R9QND8-F1
#
_entry.id   AF-A0A7R9QND8-F1
#
_cell.length_a   1.000
_cell.length_b   1.000
_cell.length_c   1.000
_cell.angle_alpha   90.00
_cell.angle_beta   90.00
_cell.angle_gamma   90.00
#
_symmetry.space_group_name_H-M   'P 1'
#
loop_
_entity.id
_entity.type
_entity.pdbx_description
1 polymer ?
#
loop_
_entity_poly.entity_id
_entity_poly.type
_entity_poly.pdbx_seq_one_letter_code
_entity_poly.pdbx_strand_id
1 'polypeptide(L)'
;MPFINAVKATGDAPIMKKKNWKVDSNRTIGWINEFIKRYIKLEANESLFLYVNQTFSPSPDQTVRNLLECFGSDGKLVLYYAKSQAWG
;
A
#
# COMPACT_ATOMS: atom_id res chain seq x y z
N MET A 1 3.74 10.00 -15.06
CA MET A 1 4.32 9.40 -13.84
C MET A 1 3.20 9.25 -12.82
N PRO A 2 2.77 8.04 -12.47
CA PRO A 2 1.65 7.88 -11.55
C PRO A 2 2.04 8.17 -10.10
N PHE A 3 1.09 8.67 -9.33
CA PHE A 3 1.28 9.10 -7.95
C PHE A 3 0.54 8.15 -7.00
N ILE A 4 1.18 7.55 -5.99
CA ILE A 4 0.44 6.90 -4.92
C ILE A 4 -0.04 7.99 -3.95
N ASN A 5 -1.35 8.03 -3.71
CA ASN A 5 -1.95 8.96 -2.74
C ASN A 5 -2.28 8.19 -1.45
N ALA A 6 -1.72 8.66 -0.34
CA ALA A 6 -2.08 8.41 1.05
C ALA A 6 -2.40 6.97 1.50
N VAL A 7 -1.35 6.34 2.02
CA VAL A 7 -1.48 5.24 2.98
C VAL A 7 -2.11 5.76 4.28
N LYS A 8 -3.32 5.28 4.60
CA LYS A 8 -4.00 5.56 5.86
C LYS A 8 -3.80 4.38 6.82
N ALA A 9 -3.32 4.67 8.02
CA ALA A 9 -3.24 3.72 9.10
C ALA A 9 -4.64 3.29 9.55
N THR A 10 -4.80 2.01 9.85
CA THR A 10 -6.00 1.44 10.47
C THR A 10 -5.57 0.69 11.74
N GLY A 11 -6.32 0.86 12.83
CA GLY A 11 -5.93 0.32 14.16
C GLY A 11 -4.68 0.99 14.73
N ASP A 12 -3.82 0.21 15.41
CA ASP A 12 -2.58 0.67 16.06
C ASP A 12 -1.38 0.86 15.10
N ALA A 13 -1.64 0.94 13.79
CA ALA A 13 -0.56 1.12 12.82
C ALA A 13 0.02 2.55 12.91
N PRO A 14 1.36 2.72 12.94
CA PRO A 14 1.98 4.04 12.98
C PRO A 14 1.54 4.91 11.79
N ILE A 15 1.09 6.15 12.04
CA ILE A 15 0.67 7.08 10.98
C ILE A 15 1.90 7.54 10.19
N MET A 16 1.91 7.30 8.88
CA MET A 16 2.95 7.85 8.00
C MET A 16 2.83 9.36 7.83
N LYS A 17 3.93 10.07 8.12
CA LYS A 17 4.05 11.53 7.90
C LYS A 17 4.00 11.89 6.42
N LYS A 18 4.63 11.08 5.56
CA LYS A 18 4.56 11.23 4.10
C LYS A 18 3.53 10.27 3.52
N LYS A 19 2.46 10.86 3.01
CA LYS A 19 1.30 10.13 2.46
C LYS A 19 1.45 9.85 0.97
N ASN A 20 2.16 10.70 0.23
CA ASN A 20 2.23 10.62 -1.23
C ASN A 20 3.61 10.20 -1.72
N TRP A 21 3.64 9.18 -2.58
CA TRP A 21 4.87 8.57 -3.06
C TRP A 21 4.86 8.44 -4.58
N LYS A 22 5.95 8.85 -5.22
CA LYS A 22 6.23 8.48 -6.61
C LYS A 22 6.96 7.15 -6.55
N VAL A 23 6.36 6.12 -7.13
CA VAL A 23 6.98 4.79 -7.24
C VAL A 23 7.00 4.39 -8.71
N ASP A 24 7.95 3.53 -9.06
CA ASP A 24 7.99 2.92 -10.37
C ASP A 24 6.78 1.99 -10.52
N SER A 25 6.03 2.17 -11.61
CA SER A 25 4.79 1.43 -11.90
C SER A 25 5.02 -0.08 -12.07
N ASN A 26 6.25 -0.48 -12.40
CA ASN A 26 6.63 -1.87 -12.59
C ASN A 26 6.96 -2.57 -11.26
N ARG A 27 6.98 -1.85 -10.13
CA ARG A 27 7.14 -2.47 -8.81
C ARG A 27 5.91 -3.28 -8.45
N THR A 28 6.14 -4.39 -7.76
CA THR A 28 5.09 -5.26 -7.26
C THR A 28 4.56 -4.78 -5.91
N ILE A 29 3.36 -5.20 -5.54
CA ILE A 29 2.78 -4.91 -4.23
C ILE A 29 3.62 -5.49 -3.10
N GLY A 30 4.23 -6.67 -3.29
CA GLY A 30 5.16 -7.23 -2.30
C GLY A 30 6.33 -6.30 -2.01
N TRP A 31 6.91 -5.68 -3.05
CA TRP A 31 7.96 -4.67 -2.87
C TRP A 31 7.45 -3.43 -2.14
N ILE A 32 6.25 -2.94 -2.46
CA ILE A 32 5.62 -1.80 -1.79
C ILE A 32 5.35 -2.10 -0.31
N ASN A 33 4.91 -3.32 0.01
CA ASN A 33 4.67 -3.78 1.37
C ASN A 33 5.97 -3.71 2.20
N GLU A 34 7.04 -4.32 1.70
CA GLU A 34 8.34 -4.30 2.36
C GLU A 34 8.92 -2.89 2.48
N PHE A 35 8.72 -2.04 1.46
CA PHE A 35 9.08 -0.63 1.51
C PHE A 35 8.36 0.10 2.66
N ILE A 36 7.04 -0.08 2.79
CA ILE A 36 6.26 0.55 3.86
C ILE A 36 6.69 0.02 5.22
N LYS A 37 6.81 -1.30 5.41
CA LYS A 37 7.29 -1.90 6.68
C LYS A 37 8.59 -1.27 7.17
N ARG A 38 9.58 -1.17 6.28
CA ARG A 38 10.88 -0.52 6.58
C ARG A 38 10.72 0.96 6.91
N TYR A 39 9.87 1.67 6.16
CA TYR A 39 9.65 3.09 6.36
C TYR A 39 9.01 3.41 7.72
N ILE A 40 8.03 2.61 8.15
CA ILE A 40 7.36 2.77 9.45
C ILE A 40 8.08 2.06 10.60
N LYS A 41 9.24 1.44 10.31
CA LYS A 41 10.06 0.69 11.29
C LYS A 41 9.28 -0.41 12.01
N LEU A 42 8.51 -1.19 11.24
CA LEU A 42 7.87 -2.40 11.75
C LEU A 42 8.93 -3.47 12.04
N GLU A 43 8.75 -4.22 13.12
CA GLU A 43 9.62 -5.35 13.44
C GLU A 43 9.45 -6.48 12.41
N ALA A 44 10.50 -7.31 12.25
CA ALA A 44 10.50 -8.36 11.22
C ALA A 44 9.40 -9.43 11.43
N ASN A 45 8.94 -9.61 12.66
CA ASN A 45 7.85 -10.53 13.02
C ASN A 45 6.46 -9.91 12.87
N GLU A 46 6.35 -8.60 12.61
CA GLU A 46 5.07 -7.92 12.45
C GLU A 46 4.54 -8.05 11.02
N SER A 47 3.25 -8.35 10.93
CA SER A 47 2.54 -8.38 9.65
C SER A 47 2.13 -6.97 9.21
N LEU A 48 2.11 -6.75 7.90
CA LEU A 48 1.54 -5.57 7.28
C LEU A 48 0.68 -6.00 6.10
N PHE A 49 -0.59 -5.65 6.14
CA PHE A 49 -1.57 -5.91 5.11
C PHE A 49 -1.80 -4.64 4.30
N LEU A 50 -1.91 -4.76 2.98
CA LEU A 50 -2.23 -3.66 2.08
C LEU A 50 -3.59 -3.90 1.46
N TYR A 51 -4.35 -2.82 1.25
CA TYR A 51 -5.70 -2.89 0.71
C TYR A 51 -5.91 -1.85 -0.38
N VAL A 52 -6.65 -2.22 -1.42
CA VAL A 52 -7.13 -1.30 -2.45
C VAL A 52 -8.59 -0.96 -2.13
N ASN A 53 -8.97 0.31 -2.24
CA ASN A 53 -10.34 0.80 -2.05
C ASN A 53 -11.05 0.39 -0.75
N GLN A 54 -10.31 -0.01 0.31
CA GLN A 54 -10.87 -0.54 1.56
C GLN A 54 -11.76 -1.78 1.35
N THR A 55 -11.43 -2.61 0.36
CA THR A 55 -12.22 -3.80 0.04
C THR A 55 -11.38 -5.07 0.08
N PHE A 56 -10.31 -5.15 -0.71
CA PHE A 56 -9.53 -6.39 -0.85
C PHE A 56 -8.03 -6.15 -0.72
N SER A 57 -7.31 -7.22 -0.34
CA SER A 57 -5.84 -7.27 -0.35
C SER A 57 -5.36 -7.77 -1.71
N PRO A 58 -4.63 -6.95 -2.52
CA PRO A 58 -4.08 -7.43 -3.78
C PRO A 58 -3.02 -8.51 -3.59
N SER A 59 -2.80 -9.32 -4.62
CA SER A 59 -1.71 -10.31 -4.63
C SER A 59 -0.35 -9.59 -4.61
N PRO A 60 0.65 -10.10 -3.85
CA PRO A 60 1.97 -9.49 -3.78
C PRO A 60 2.69 -9.43 -5.13
N ASP A 61 2.32 -10.27 -6.09
CA ASP A 61 2.93 -10.32 -7.43
C ASP A 61 2.33 -9.31 -8.41
N GLN A 62 1.19 -8.69 -8.08
CA GLN A 62 0.59 -7.65 -8.91
C GLN A 62 1.47 -6.40 -8.94
N THR A 63 1.60 -5.79 -10.12
CA THR A 63 2.32 -4.52 -10.26
C THR A 63 1.44 -3.33 -9.88
N VAL A 64 2.08 -2.23 -9.49
CA VAL A 64 1.39 -0.95 -9.25
C VAL A 64 0.66 -0.49 -10.52
N ARG A 65 1.25 -0.70 -11.70
CA ARG A 65 0.61 -0.40 -12.99
C ARG A 65 -0.74 -1.10 -13.13
N ASN A 66 -0.77 -2.43 -12.97
CA ASN A 66 -1.98 -3.21 -13.17
C ASN A 66 -3.09 -2.76 -12.21
N LEU A 67 -2.76 -2.48 -10.95
CA LEU A 67 -3.74 -2.00 -9.97
C LEU A 67 -4.18 -0.57 -10.21
N LEU A 68 -3.28 0.29 -10.70
CA LEU A 68 -3.60 1.66 -11.06
C LEU A 68 -4.57 1.71 -12.24
N GLU A 69 -4.36 0.89 -13.27
CA GLU A 69 -5.23 0.84 -14.45
C GLU A 69 -6.65 0.39 -14.09
N CYS A 70 -6.79 -0.55 -13.15
CA CYS A 70 -8.09 -1.08 -12.75
C CYS A 70 -8.81 -0.27 -11.65
N PHE A 71 -8.06 0.27 -10.68
CA PHE A 71 -8.61 0.83 -9.44
C PHE A 71 -8.11 2.24 -9.12
N GLY A 72 -7.27 2.80 -9.97
CA GLY A 72 -6.75 4.15 -9.80
C GLY A 72 -7.80 5.22 -10.11
N SER A 73 -7.57 6.42 -9.56
CA SER A 73 -8.32 7.63 -9.86
C SER A 73 -7.36 8.82 -9.99
N ASP A 74 -7.57 9.68 -10.98
CA ASP A 74 -6.71 10.83 -11.30
C ASP A 74 -5.22 10.48 -11.51
N GLY A 75 -4.96 9.31 -12.11
CA GLY A 75 -3.59 8.80 -12.27
C GLY A 75 -2.92 8.41 -10.95
N LYS A 76 -3.73 8.17 -9.90
CA LYS A 76 -3.27 7.80 -8.58
C LYS A 76 -3.87 6.50 -8.08
N LEU A 77 -3.04 5.70 -7.42
CA LEU A 77 -3.49 4.52 -6.69
C LEU A 77 -3.49 4.84 -5.20
N VAL A 78 -4.60 4.55 -4.52
CA VAL A 78 -4.71 4.68 -3.07
C VAL A 78 -4.61 3.29 -2.46
N LEU A 79 -3.63 3.12 -1.57
CA LEU A 79 -3.44 1.91 -0.80
C LEU A 79 -3.72 2.21 0.68
N TYR A 80 -4.39 1.31 1.37
CA TYR A 80 -4.62 1.36 2.81
C TYR A 80 -3.77 0.29 3.48
N TYR A 81 -3.41 0.46 4.75
CA TYR A 81 -2.60 -0.52 5.46
C TYR A 81 -3.10 -0.78 6.88
N ALA A 82 -2.86 -2.00 7.35
CA ALA A 82 -3.19 -2.43 8.69
C ALA A 82 -2.17 -3.48 9.19
N LYS A 83 -1.97 -3.57 10.50
CA LYS A 83 -1.13 -4.61 11.13
C LYS A 83 -1.85 -5.96 11.28
N SER A 84 -3.17 -5.92 11.32
CA SER A 84 -4.07 -7.07 11.32
C SER A 84 -4.98 -7.05 10.09
N GLN A 85 -5.61 -8.17 9.77
CA GLN A 85 -6.62 -8.19 8.71
C GLN A 85 -7.78 -7.27 9.07
N ALA A 86 -8.13 -6.37 8.15
CA ALA A 86 -9.16 -5.34 8.36
C ALA A 86 -10.32 -5.42 7.37
N TRP A 87 -10.06 -5.87 6.13
CA TRP A 87 -11.06 -6.03 5.07
C TRP A 87 -10.85 -7.36 4.35
N GLY A 88 -11.93 -7.86 3.73
CA GLY A 88 -12.00 -9.12 2.98
C GLY A 88 -13.13 -9.09 1.97
#